data_AF-A0A4Q5QTR8-F1
#
_entry.id   AF-A0A4Q5QTR8-F1
#
_cell.length_a   1.000
_cell.length_b   1.000
_cell.length_c   1.000
_cell.angle_alpha   90.00
_cell.angle_beta   90.00
_cell.angle_gamma   90.00
#
_symmetry.space_group_name_H-M   'P 1'
#
loop_
_entity.id
_entity.type
_entity.pdbx_description
1 polymer ?
#
loop_
_entity_poly.entity_id
_entity_poly.type
_entity_poly.pdbx_seq_one_letter_code
_entity_poly.pdbx_strand_id
1 'polypeptide(L)'
;EEPGYYFSKAGANVMQNLDNLMLTQGWTGYDWNEVFAASKKIPKYNAEKEFKIVGTVTNILKKPVDGAQILISSQKPSFLTTTITDSTGTFVFKDLPQIDSGSFFIQARTRKGKSMNFGAIEATQFKPDETPAAAKDQLLPWYVNSRKEQLNAVKNFALKTNEQPLKQDGIALKEVNIVSTKAIPGSFNRNGPGKADLAFDAKDIRESGAAGLYQVLKQKLPGLKLVYDEQVPALLYNEYLCIIEIDGVPLPDRAMDLDILSVSPLTPDILKEAMDRVRLSNVIGIEVMYSRKYVIGRYFKRVPGGPDIFIPPVKEVESYFHSRADGPNRAMRHHAVISITTMNKRGWHVNTRPDYITLRPLPIMKAQEFYSPRYSVKNIDVKEPDLRSTIYWAPNITTDASGRARISFSTADIPGTYNITVEGGNMNGS
;
A
#
# COMPACT_ATOMS: atom_id res chain seq x y z
N GLU A 1 8.58 36.73 -21.04
CA GLU A 1 9.73 35.88 -21.41
C GLU A 1 9.92 35.95 -22.92
N GLU A 2 11.16 35.84 -23.40
CA GLU A 2 11.49 35.84 -24.84
C GLU A 2 12.07 34.47 -25.24
N PRO A 3 11.24 33.47 -25.57
CA PRO A 3 11.71 32.11 -25.86
C PRO A 3 12.70 32.04 -27.02
N GLY A 4 12.58 32.97 -27.98
CA GLY A 4 13.47 33.07 -29.14
C GLY A 4 14.94 33.33 -28.79
N TYR A 5 15.23 33.84 -27.58
CA TYR A 5 16.59 34.05 -27.08
C TYR A 5 17.44 32.78 -27.14
N TYR A 6 16.88 31.65 -26.70
CA TYR A 6 17.57 30.36 -26.61
C TYR A 6 17.80 29.67 -27.96
N PHE A 7 17.08 30.10 -29.00
CA PHE A 7 17.18 29.56 -30.36
C PHE A 7 17.92 30.52 -31.33
N SER A 8 18.45 31.63 -30.81
CA SER A 8 19.26 32.58 -31.59
C SER A 8 20.70 32.09 -31.77
N LYS A 9 21.37 32.48 -32.87
CA LYS A 9 22.71 31.97 -33.20
C LYS A 9 23.79 32.38 -32.17
N ALA A 10 24.30 31.35 -31.49
CA ALA A 10 25.67 31.12 -31.02
C ALA A 10 26.44 32.30 -30.38
N GLY A 11 26.02 32.69 -29.17
CA GLY A 11 26.94 33.24 -28.17
C GLY A 11 27.20 32.19 -27.08
N ALA A 12 28.40 32.15 -26.50
CA ALA A 12 28.74 31.21 -25.41
C ALA A 12 27.74 31.29 -24.23
N ASN A 13 27.23 32.49 -23.95
CA ASN A 13 26.23 32.73 -22.92
C ASN A 13 24.84 32.17 -23.26
N VAL A 14 24.48 32.08 -24.55
CA VAL A 14 23.17 31.55 -24.97
C VAL A 14 23.11 30.04 -24.74
N MET A 15 24.19 29.31 -25.08
CA MET A 15 24.27 27.88 -24.80
C MET A 15 24.26 27.59 -23.31
N GLN A 16 25.00 28.35 -22.51
CA GLN A 16 25.00 28.16 -21.05
C GLN A 16 23.66 28.51 -20.42
N ASN A 17 22.96 29.53 -20.91
CA ASN A 17 21.63 29.89 -20.43
C ASN A 17 20.57 28.87 -20.88
N LEU A 18 20.69 28.31 -22.09
CA LEU A 18 19.87 27.19 -22.53
C LEU A 18 20.13 25.97 -21.65
N ASP A 19 21.39 25.64 -21.38
CA ASP A 19 21.75 24.51 -20.52
C ASP A 19 21.23 24.69 -19.09
N ASN A 20 21.28 25.92 -18.54
CA ASN A 20 20.68 26.25 -17.24
C ASN A 20 19.15 26.15 -17.27
N LEU A 21 18.49 26.71 -18.30
CA LEU A 21 17.04 26.62 -18.48
C LEU A 21 16.62 25.15 -18.51
N MET A 22 17.37 24.38 -19.29
CA MET A 22 17.23 22.96 -19.41
C MET A 22 17.43 22.36 -17.99
N LEU A 23 18.54 22.54 -17.27
CA LEU A 23 18.70 21.97 -15.91
C LEU A 23 17.56 22.30 -14.93
N THR A 24 16.78 23.36 -15.18
CA THR A 24 15.57 23.67 -14.43
C THR A 24 14.27 23.01 -14.87
N GLN A 25 14.01 22.80 -16.16
CA GLN A 25 12.67 22.44 -16.64
C GLN A 25 12.36 20.94 -16.73
N GLY A 26 13.12 20.07 -16.03
CA GLY A 26 12.71 18.67 -15.81
C GLY A 26 12.48 17.81 -17.07
N TRP A 27 13.22 18.04 -18.15
CA TRP A 27 13.19 17.17 -19.33
C TRP A 27 13.95 15.90 -19.06
N THR A 28 13.39 14.81 -19.57
CA THR A 28 14.03 13.51 -19.64
C THR A 28 14.64 13.37 -21.03
N GLY A 29 15.96 13.31 -21.09
CA GLY A 29 16.66 12.94 -22.31
C GLY A 29 16.56 11.43 -22.51
N TYR A 30 15.99 11.00 -23.63
CA TYR A 30 16.03 9.60 -24.04
C TYR A 30 17.26 9.39 -24.92
N ASP A 31 18.07 8.38 -24.62
CA ASP A 31 19.03 7.89 -25.60
C ASP A 31 18.25 7.19 -26.71
N TRP A 32 18.06 7.89 -27.83
CA TRP A 32 17.32 7.36 -28.97
C TRP A 32 17.94 6.10 -29.54
N ASN A 33 19.27 5.92 -29.45
CA ASN A 33 19.90 4.67 -29.85
C ASN A 33 19.50 3.53 -28.91
N GLU A 34 19.38 3.79 -27.60
CA GLU A 34 18.86 2.80 -26.64
C GLU A 34 17.37 2.52 -26.87
N VAL A 35 16.54 3.53 -27.09
CA VAL A 35 15.10 3.37 -27.36
C VAL A 35 14.87 2.55 -28.63
N PHE A 36 15.57 2.88 -29.72
CA PHE A 36 15.42 2.16 -30.98
C PHE A 36 16.14 0.81 -30.98
N ALA A 37 17.21 0.63 -30.19
CA ALA A 37 17.79 -0.70 -29.94
C ALA A 37 16.88 -1.57 -29.03
N ALA A 38 16.16 -0.96 -28.10
CA ALA A 38 15.21 -1.60 -27.19
C ALA A 38 13.96 -2.14 -27.90
N SER A 39 13.70 -1.74 -29.16
CA SER A 39 12.70 -2.40 -30.02
C SER A 39 12.97 -3.90 -30.23
N LYS A 40 14.17 -4.39 -29.90
CA LYS A 40 14.51 -5.83 -29.86
C LYS A 40 14.28 -6.51 -28.51
N LYS A 41 13.93 -5.78 -27.44
CA LYS A 41 13.56 -6.40 -26.16
C LYS A 41 12.19 -7.03 -26.33
N ILE A 42 12.17 -8.36 -26.44
CA ILE A 42 10.92 -9.14 -26.41
C ILE A 42 10.22 -8.77 -25.09
N PRO A 43 8.97 -8.28 -25.14
CA PRO A 43 8.27 -7.90 -23.93
C PRO A 43 8.21 -9.11 -22.98
N LYS A 44 8.65 -8.91 -21.73
CA LYS A 44 8.69 -9.96 -20.69
C LYS A 44 7.31 -10.60 -20.49
N TYR A 45 6.26 -9.84 -20.74
CA TYR A 45 4.87 -10.28 -20.69
C TYR A 45 4.21 -10.07 -22.04
N ASN A 46 3.60 -11.12 -22.58
CA ASN A 46 2.76 -11.00 -23.77
C ASN A 46 1.47 -10.25 -23.42
N ALA A 47 0.92 -9.53 -24.41
CA ALA A 47 -0.40 -8.92 -24.27
C ALA A 47 -1.44 -9.98 -23.86
N GLU A 48 -2.10 -9.76 -22.73
CA GLU A 48 -3.15 -10.65 -22.25
C GLU A 48 -4.39 -10.51 -23.15
N LYS A 49 -4.72 -11.58 -23.89
CA LYS A 49 -5.91 -11.63 -24.75
C LYS A 49 -7.19 -11.92 -23.98
N GLU A 50 -7.06 -12.53 -22.81
CA GLU A 50 -8.16 -12.93 -21.92
C GLU A 50 -7.71 -12.80 -20.47
N PHE A 51 -8.67 -12.54 -19.58
CA PHE A 51 -8.42 -12.55 -18.15
C PHE A 51 -8.38 -14.00 -17.64
N LYS A 52 -7.18 -14.45 -17.26
CA LYS A 52 -6.94 -15.81 -16.77
C LYS A 52 -6.29 -15.79 -15.39
N ILE A 53 -6.60 -16.79 -14.57
CA ILE A 53 -5.93 -17.01 -13.29
C ILE A 53 -5.17 -18.31 -13.39
N VAL A 54 -3.86 -18.22 -13.19
CA VAL A 54 -2.94 -19.35 -13.18
C VAL A 54 -2.42 -19.53 -11.76
N GLY A 55 -2.14 -20.76 -11.38
CA GLY A 55 -1.53 -21.06 -10.10
C GLY A 55 -1.07 -22.50 -10.00
N THR A 56 -0.50 -22.86 -8.85
CA THR A 56 0.08 -24.18 -8.62
C THR A 56 -0.39 -24.77 -7.30
N VAL A 57 -0.48 -26.10 -7.25
CA VAL A 57 -0.74 -26.87 -6.04
C VAL A 57 0.38 -27.86 -5.79
N THR A 58 0.94 -27.81 -4.59
CA THR A 58 1.96 -28.74 -4.12
C THR A 58 1.52 -29.46 -2.85
N ASN A 59 2.08 -30.64 -2.60
CA ASN A 59 1.91 -31.36 -1.35
C ASN A 59 2.89 -30.86 -0.28
N ILE A 60 2.79 -31.40 0.94
CA ILE A 60 3.62 -31.01 2.09
C ILE A 60 5.13 -31.19 1.81
N LEU A 61 5.50 -32.07 0.87
CA LEU A 61 6.87 -32.31 0.41
C LEU A 61 7.26 -31.39 -0.77
N LYS A 62 6.52 -30.30 -1.02
CA LYS A 62 6.70 -29.36 -2.14
C LYS A 62 6.62 -30.02 -3.53
N LYS A 63 6.06 -31.22 -3.66
CA LYS A 63 5.87 -31.90 -4.96
C LYS A 63 4.55 -31.50 -5.60
N PRO A 64 4.48 -31.37 -6.95
CA PRO A 64 3.23 -31.09 -7.66
C PRO A 64 2.12 -32.08 -7.33
N VAL A 65 0.88 -31.59 -7.24
CA VAL A 65 -0.30 -32.45 -7.09
C VAL A 65 -1.06 -32.49 -8.41
N ASP A 66 -1.00 -33.62 -9.10
CA ASP A 66 -1.77 -33.91 -10.31
C ASP A 66 -3.23 -34.26 -9.96
N GLY A 67 -4.18 -33.77 -10.76
CA GLY A 67 -5.59 -34.13 -10.64
C GLY A 67 -6.32 -33.54 -9.43
N ALA A 68 -5.77 -32.53 -8.76
CA ALA A 68 -6.48 -31.80 -7.71
C ALA A 68 -7.61 -30.97 -8.34
N GLN A 69 -8.82 -31.07 -7.80
CA GLN A 69 -9.93 -30.25 -8.23
C GLN A 69 -9.81 -28.88 -7.57
N ILE A 70 -9.73 -27.83 -8.38
CA ILE A 70 -9.63 -26.44 -7.91
C ILE A 70 -10.95 -25.76 -8.16
N LEU A 71 -11.56 -25.23 -7.11
CA LEU A 71 -12.78 -24.44 -7.14
C LEU A 71 -12.41 -22.97 -7.04
N ILE A 72 -13.05 -22.12 -7.83
CA ILE A 72 -12.98 -20.68 -7.72
C ILE A 72 -14.38 -20.10 -7.54
N SER A 73 -14.54 -19.13 -6.66
CA SER A 73 -15.79 -18.39 -6.48
C SER A 73 -15.58 -16.90 -6.25
N SER A 74 -16.57 -16.10 -6.64
CA SER A 74 -16.70 -14.70 -6.24
C SER A 74 -18.15 -14.36 -5.96
N GLN A 75 -18.39 -13.28 -5.21
CA GLN A 75 -19.73 -12.76 -4.92
C GLN A 75 -20.10 -11.56 -5.80
N LYS A 76 -19.12 -10.89 -6.41
CA LYS A 76 -19.32 -9.66 -7.20
C LYS A 76 -18.36 -9.63 -8.41
N PRO A 77 -18.79 -10.09 -9.59
CA PRO A 77 -20.06 -10.78 -9.86
C PRO A 77 -20.12 -12.17 -9.20
N SER A 78 -21.32 -12.68 -8.95
CA SER A 78 -21.50 -14.02 -8.39
C SER A 78 -21.16 -15.07 -9.43
N PHE A 79 -20.16 -15.91 -9.16
CA PHE A 79 -19.88 -17.08 -9.98
C PHE A 79 -19.15 -18.15 -9.18
N LEU A 80 -19.22 -19.37 -9.69
CA LEU A 80 -18.56 -20.56 -9.15
C LEU A 80 -18.16 -21.43 -10.32
N THR A 81 -16.88 -21.79 -10.44
CA THR A 81 -16.42 -22.77 -11.42
C THR A 81 -15.29 -23.62 -10.86
N THR A 82 -14.95 -24.69 -11.56
CA THR A 82 -13.87 -25.59 -11.18
C THR A 82 -12.94 -25.90 -12.34
N THR A 83 -11.69 -26.20 -12.04
CA THR A 83 -10.69 -26.72 -12.96
C THR A 83 -9.92 -27.85 -12.27
N ILE A 84 -9.01 -28.49 -12.98
CA ILE A 84 -8.19 -29.58 -12.46
C ILE A 84 -6.72 -29.23 -12.69
N THR A 85 -5.85 -29.54 -11.72
CA THR A 85 -4.40 -29.38 -11.90
C THR A 85 -3.84 -30.41 -12.88
N ASP A 86 -2.87 -29.99 -13.69
CA ASP A 86 -2.12 -30.88 -14.56
C ASP A 86 -0.99 -31.63 -13.82
N SER A 87 -0.19 -32.41 -14.55
CA SER A 87 0.95 -33.17 -14.00
C SER A 87 2.04 -32.31 -13.37
N THR A 88 2.08 -31.00 -13.70
CA THR A 88 2.98 -30.03 -13.08
C THR A 88 2.36 -29.35 -11.86
N GLY A 89 1.14 -29.75 -11.47
CA GLY A 89 0.38 -29.16 -10.38
C GLY A 89 -0.24 -27.81 -10.75
N THR A 90 -0.20 -27.42 -12.03
CA THR A 90 -0.67 -26.12 -12.49
C THR A 90 -2.17 -26.16 -12.73
N PHE A 91 -2.89 -25.15 -12.24
CA PHE A 91 -4.29 -24.93 -12.58
C PHE A 91 -4.45 -23.64 -13.39
N VAL A 92 -5.42 -23.63 -14.29
CA VAL A 92 -5.77 -22.47 -15.10
C VAL A 92 -7.28 -22.29 -15.11
N PHE A 93 -7.72 -21.10 -14.74
CA PHE A 93 -9.07 -20.61 -14.99
C PHE A 93 -9.05 -19.62 -16.14
N LYS A 94 -9.93 -19.83 -17.11
CA LYS A 94 -10.19 -18.96 -18.27
C LYS A 94 -11.65 -18.53 -18.25
N ASP A 95 -12.02 -17.64 -19.16
CA ASP A 95 -13.41 -17.19 -19.35
C ASP A 95 -14.05 -16.65 -18.05
N LEU A 96 -13.22 -16.04 -17.19
CA LEU A 96 -13.68 -15.47 -15.94
C LEU A 96 -14.42 -14.15 -16.19
N PRO A 97 -15.47 -13.85 -15.43
CA PRO A 97 -16.20 -12.61 -15.60
C PRO A 97 -15.32 -11.41 -15.28
N GLN A 98 -15.57 -10.29 -15.98
CA GLN A 98 -14.85 -9.04 -15.75
C GLN A 98 -15.06 -8.56 -14.31
N ILE A 99 -13.97 -8.31 -13.58
CA ILE A 99 -14.01 -7.89 -12.18
C ILE A 99 -13.35 -6.52 -12.01
N ASP A 100 -14.08 -5.61 -11.38
CA ASP A 100 -13.59 -4.28 -11.01
C ASP A 100 -13.10 -4.24 -9.55
N SER A 101 -13.79 -4.89 -8.60
CA SER A 101 -13.41 -4.81 -7.17
C SER A 101 -13.60 -6.11 -6.37
N GLY A 102 -13.82 -7.22 -7.06
CA GLY A 102 -14.10 -8.53 -6.47
C GLY A 102 -12.85 -9.26 -5.99
N SER A 103 -13.02 -10.10 -4.97
CA SER A 103 -12.02 -11.10 -4.56
C SER A 103 -12.50 -12.48 -5.00
N PHE A 104 -11.55 -13.34 -5.33
CA PHE A 104 -11.76 -14.75 -5.61
C PHE A 104 -11.39 -15.60 -4.41
N PHE A 105 -12.25 -16.53 -4.04
CA PHE A 105 -11.90 -17.64 -3.16
C PHE A 105 -11.52 -18.83 -4.02
N ILE A 106 -10.32 -19.36 -3.86
CA ILE A 106 -9.81 -20.51 -4.63
C ILE A 106 -9.54 -21.65 -3.66
N GLN A 107 -10.17 -22.82 -3.83
CA GLN A 107 -10.01 -23.98 -2.96
C GLN A 107 -9.57 -25.22 -3.75
N ALA A 108 -8.51 -25.89 -3.33
CA ALA A 108 -8.17 -27.22 -3.81
C ALA A 108 -8.86 -28.31 -3.00
N ARG A 109 -9.27 -29.36 -3.70
CA ARG A 109 -9.79 -30.61 -3.16
C ARG A 109 -9.17 -31.78 -3.89
N THR A 110 -9.19 -32.94 -3.26
CA THR A 110 -8.83 -34.19 -3.95
C THR A 110 -9.72 -34.38 -5.18
N ARG A 111 -9.28 -35.20 -6.12
CA ARG A 111 -10.08 -35.59 -7.30
C ARG A 111 -11.50 -36.08 -6.96
N LYS A 112 -11.70 -36.61 -5.74
CA LYS A 112 -13.01 -37.08 -5.22
C LYS A 112 -13.77 -36.02 -4.42
N GLY A 113 -13.37 -34.74 -4.45
CA GLY A 113 -14.04 -33.63 -3.77
C GLY A 113 -13.83 -33.57 -2.25
N LYS A 114 -12.94 -34.41 -1.68
CA LYS A 114 -12.59 -34.37 -0.25
C LYS A 114 -11.52 -33.32 0.02
N SER A 115 -11.63 -32.61 1.14
CA SER A 115 -10.53 -31.77 1.66
C SER A 115 -9.40 -32.68 2.18
N MET A 116 -8.16 -32.21 2.01
CA MET A 116 -6.96 -32.84 2.54
C MET A 116 -5.91 -31.76 2.83
N ASN A 117 -4.78 -32.17 3.42
CA ASN A 117 -3.67 -31.26 3.62
C ASN A 117 -2.83 -31.10 2.34
N PHE A 118 -3.13 -30.06 1.56
CA PHE A 118 -2.25 -29.58 0.50
C PHE A 118 -1.09 -28.81 1.13
N GLY A 119 0.12 -28.96 0.61
CA GLY A 119 1.29 -28.24 1.14
C GLY A 119 1.22 -26.75 0.82
N ALA A 120 0.95 -26.41 -0.44
CA ALA A 120 0.69 -25.04 -0.85
C ALA A 120 -0.31 -24.99 -2.00
N ILE A 121 -1.09 -23.91 -2.03
CA ILE A 121 -1.86 -23.47 -3.19
C ILE A 121 -1.46 -22.03 -3.40
N GLU A 122 -1.04 -21.70 -4.61
CA GLU A 122 -0.58 -20.36 -4.95
C GLU A 122 -1.24 -19.94 -6.25
N ALA A 123 -1.64 -18.67 -6.35
CA ALA A 123 -2.04 -18.08 -7.61
C ALA A 123 -0.98 -17.07 -8.04
N THR A 124 -0.65 -17.08 -9.34
CA THR A 124 0.26 -16.13 -9.94
C THR A 124 -0.30 -14.73 -9.77
N GLN A 125 0.45 -13.87 -9.09
CA GLN A 125 0.12 -12.45 -8.94
C GLN A 125 0.99 -11.64 -9.90
N PHE A 126 0.38 -10.66 -10.56
CA PHE A 126 1.14 -9.66 -11.29
C PHE A 126 2.03 -8.89 -10.31
N LYS A 127 3.34 -8.96 -10.52
CA LYS A 127 4.32 -8.12 -9.83
C LYS A 127 4.81 -7.10 -10.85
N PRO A 128 4.51 -5.80 -10.69
CA PRO A 128 5.10 -4.79 -11.55
C PRO A 128 6.61 -4.88 -11.44
N ASP A 129 7.32 -4.69 -12.55
CA ASP A 129 8.78 -4.61 -12.49
C ASP A 129 9.17 -3.48 -11.54
N GLU A 130 10.22 -3.72 -10.76
CA GLU A 130 10.70 -2.72 -9.81
C GLU A 130 11.11 -1.48 -10.59
N THR A 131 10.45 -0.36 -10.31
CA THR A 131 10.88 0.93 -10.85
C THR A 131 12.31 1.15 -10.36
N PRO A 132 13.29 1.34 -11.28
CA PRO A 132 14.69 1.53 -10.89
C PRO A 132 14.81 2.62 -9.83
N ALA A 133 15.71 2.45 -8.86
CA ALA A 133 15.91 3.45 -7.81
C ALA A 133 16.16 4.85 -8.38
N ALA A 134 16.87 4.95 -9.51
CA ALA A 134 17.08 6.20 -10.25
C ALA A 134 15.78 6.92 -10.68
N ALA A 135 14.68 6.21 -10.90
CA ALA A 135 13.38 6.80 -11.24
C ALA A 135 12.52 7.10 -9.99
N LYS A 136 12.74 6.40 -8.87
CA LYS A 136 12.09 6.68 -7.57
C LYS A 136 12.74 7.86 -6.85
N ASP A 137 14.05 7.99 -7.00
CA ASP A 137 14.91 8.95 -6.30
C ASP A 137 15.40 10.07 -7.24
N GLN A 138 14.77 10.23 -8.41
CA GLN A 138 14.88 11.49 -9.12
C GLN A 138 14.31 12.58 -8.21
N LEU A 139 15.21 13.26 -7.50
CA LEU A 139 14.96 14.56 -6.91
C LEU A 139 14.55 15.47 -8.06
N LEU A 140 13.25 15.49 -8.35
CA LEU A 140 12.66 16.58 -9.09
C LEU A 140 13.11 17.85 -8.36
N PRO A 141 13.71 18.83 -9.06
CA PRO A 141 14.09 20.07 -8.43
C PRO A 141 12.88 20.60 -7.65
N TRP A 142 13.11 21.12 -6.45
CA TRP A 142 12.06 21.47 -5.48
C TRP A 142 10.92 22.36 -6.01
N TYR A 143 11.13 23.01 -7.17
CA TYR A 143 10.19 23.86 -7.87
C TYR A 143 9.40 23.16 -9.01
N VAL A 144 9.73 21.92 -9.40
CA VAL A 144 9.10 21.23 -10.55
C VAL A 144 7.84 20.45 -10.14
N ASN A 145 7.68 20.07 -8.87
CA ASN A 145 6.40 19.56 -8.37
C ASN A 145 6.39 19.49 -6.84
N SER A 146 6.63 20.61 -6.15
CA SER A 146 6.38 20.65 -4.71
C SER A 146 4.88 20.57 -4.49
N ARG A 147 4.39 19.33 -4.36
CA ARG A 147 3.04 19.04 -3.87
C ARG A 147 2.84 19.89 -2.61
N LYS A 148 1.67 20.52 -2.50
CA LYS A 148 1.32 21.40 -1.38
C LYS A 148 1.61 20.73 -0.03
N GLU A 149 1.49 19.40 0.03
CA GLU A 149 1.88 18.58 1.20
C GLU A 149 3.37 18.66 1.58
N GLN A 150 4.30 18.58 0.62
CA GLN A 150 5.74 18.67 0.90
C GLN A 150 6.16 20.09 1.28
N LEU A 151 5.61 21.09 0.60
CA LEU A 151 5.82 22.50 0.93
C LEU A 151 5.31 22.81 2.35
N ASN A 152 4.14 22.29 2.71
CA ASN A 152 3.59 22.39 4.07
C ASN A 152 4.41 21.60 5.09
N ALA A 153 4.93 20.43 4.75
CA ALA A 153 5.78 19.64 5.66
C ALA A 153 7.10 20.36 5.97
N VAL A 154 7.75 20.94 4.97
CA VAL A 154 8.98 21.75 5.14
C VAL A 154 8.68 23.04 5.90
N LYS A 155 7.56 23.73 5.60
CA LYS A 155 7.11 24.90 6.37
C LYS A 155 6.85 24.55 7.83
N ASN A 156 6.12 23.46 8.09
CA ASN A 156 5.78 23.01 9.44
C ASN A 156 7.03 22.55 10.19
N PHE A 157 8.02 21.98 9.51
CA PHE A 157 9.30 21.62 10.09
C PHE A 157 10.11 22.87 10.47
N ALA A 158 10.19 23.87 9.58
CA ALA A 158 10.86 25.15 9.83
C ALA A 158 10.17 26.00 10.90
N LEU A 159 8.83 25.92 11.01
CA LEU A 159 8.06 26.56 12.09
C LEU A 159 8.29 25.86 13.43
N LYS A 160 8.35 24.53 13.46
CA LYS A 160 8.64 23.74 14.67
C LYS A 160 10.04 23.97 15.24
N THR A 161 11.04 24.27 14.41
CA THR A 161 12.40 24.58 14.90
C THR A 161 12.53 25.95 15.54
N ASN A 162 11.56 26.85 15.37
CA ASN A 162 11.57 28.22 15.91
C ASN A 162 10.48 28.52 16.94
N GLU A 163 9.67 27.54 17.35
CA GLU A 163 8.65 27.75 18.38
C GLU A 163 9.21 27.50 19.78
N GLN A 164 9.40 28.59 20.53
CA GLN A 164 9.41 28.58 21.99
C GLN A 164 8.17 27.87 22.56
N PRO A 165 8.24 27.30 23.79
CA PRO A 165 7.17 26.46 24.32
C PRO A 165 5.84 27.22 24.38
N LEU A 166 4.82 26.65 23.74
CA LEU A 166 3.44 27.13 23.77
C LEU A 166 2.99 27.37 25.23
N LYS A 167 2.77 28.64 25.58
CA LYS A 167 1.85 29.00 26.66
C LYS A 167 0.47 28.51 26.24
N GLN A 168 -0.11 27.60 27.02
CA GLN A 168 -1.49 27.17 26.84
C GLN A 168 -2.43 28.32 27.21
N ASP A 169 -2.90 29.02 26.19
CA ASP A 169 -4.18 29.73 26.25
C ASP A 169 -4.96 29.37 24.97
N GLY A 170 -6.03 28.61 25.15
CA GLY A 170 -6.90 28.14 24.06
C GLY A 170 -8.11 27.39 24.62
N ILE A 171 -9.26 27.60 24.00
CA ILE A 171 -10.54 27.02 24.43
C ILE A 171 -10.43 25.49 24.44
N ALA A 172 -10.58 24.89 25.62
CA ALA A 172 -10.67 23.45 25.78
C ALA A 172 -11.85 22.92 24.96
N LEU A 173 -11.56 22.08 23.97
CA LEU A 173 -12.60 21.41 23.18
C LEU A 173 -13.49 20.59 24.12
N LYS A 174 -14.81 20.70 23.93
CA LYS A 174 -15.78 19.86 24.65
C LYS A 174 -15.46 18.39 24.43
N GLU A 175 -15.55 17.64 25.53
CA GLU A 175 -15.34 16.21 25.61
C GLU A 175 -16.03 15.47 24.44
N VAL A 176 -15.25 14.67 23.72
CA VAL A 176 -15.76 13.77 22.69
C VAL A 176 -16.49 12.64 23.41
N ASN A 177 -17.82 12.70 23.43
CA ASN A 177 -18.66 11.57 23.81
C ASN A 177 -18.36 10.40 22.86
N ILE A 178 -17.72 9.35 23.37
CA ILE A 178 -17.50 8.11 22.62
C ILE A 178 -18.86 7.43 22.46
N VAL A 179 -19.50 7.66 21.31
CA VAL A 179 -20.75 6.99 20.94
C VAL A 179 -20.40 5.56 20.50
N SER A 180 -20.38 4.65 21.45
CA SER A 180 -20.12 3.20 21.34
C SER A 180 -18.66 2.77 21.13
N THR A 181 -18.22 1.83 21.97
CA THR A 181 -16.98 1.07 21.79
C THR A 181 -17.27 -0.16 20.92
N LYS A 182 -16.53 -0.32 19.81
CA LYS A 182 -16.64 -1.50 18.95
C LYS A 182 -15.90 -2.67 19.60
N ALA A 183 -16.63 -3.62 20.18
CA ALA A 183 -16.07 -4.78 20.84
C ALA A 183 -15.84 -5.95 19.86
N ILE A 184 -14.64 -6.55 19.91
CA ILE A 184 -14.29 -7.71 19.08
C ILE A 184 -14.61 -9.01 19.84
N PRO A 185 -15.47 -9.90 19.31
CA PRO A 185 -15.82 -11.15 19.98
C PRO A 185 -14.60 -12.05 20.22
N GLY A 186 -14.46 -12.55 21.45
CA GLY A 186 -13.36 -13.44 21.82
C GLY A 186 -11.97 -12.80 21.71
N SER A 187 -11.91 -11.46 21.83
CA SER A 187 -10.69 -10.68 21.71
C SER A 187 -9.56 -11.16 22.64
N PHE A 188 -8.33 -11.10 22.11
CA PHE A 188 -7.09 -11.25 22.86
C PHE A 188 -6.51 -9.94 23.41
N ASN A 189 -7.24 -8.83 23.28
CA ASN A 189 -6.92 -7.59 23.97
C ASN A 189 -6.92 -7.83 25.48
N ARG A 190 -5.77 -7.63 26.13
CA ARG A 190 -5.56 -7.88 27.56
C ARG A 190 -6.34 -6.92 28.46
N ASN A 191 -6.89 -5.85 27.90
CA ASN A 191 -7.84 -4.97 28.59
C ASN A 191 -9.27 -5.55 28.60
N GLY A 192 -9.58 -6.45 27.66
CA GLY A 192 -10.91 -6.97 27.35
C GLY A 192 -11.47 -6.38 26.04
N PRO A 193 -12.48 -7.04 25.42
CA PRO A 193 -13.08 -6.59 24.16
C PRO A 193 -13.55 -5.14 24.19
N GLY A 194 -13.20 -4.36 23.17
CA GLY A 194 -13.66 -2.97 23.00
C GLY A 194 -12.98 -1.97 23.94
N LYS A 195 -11.98 -2.40 24.72
CA LYS A 195 -11.13 -1.54 25.54
C LYS A 195 -9.83 -1.24 24.79
N ALA A 196 -9.98 -0.53 23.68
CA ALA A 196 -8.91 -0.10 22.79
C ALA A 196 -9.17 1.34 22.35
N ASP A 197 -8.14 2.01 21.83
CA ASP A 197 -8.27 3.36 21.28
C ASP A 197 -8.89 3.33 19.88
N LEU A 198 -8.56 2.30 19.09
CA LEU A 198 -9.20 2.00 17.81
C LEU A 198 -9.59 0.54 17.75
N ALA A 199 -10.68 0.23 17.07
CA ALA A 199 -11.11 -1.14 16.82
C ALA A 199 -11.71 -1.26 15.41
N PHE A 200 -11.31 -2.32 14.71
CA PHE A 200 -11.77 -2.66 13.37
C PHE A 200 -12.29 -4.10 13.38
N ASP A 201 -13.54 -4.30 12.98
CA ASP A 201 -14.16 -5.62 12.91
C ASP A 201 -13.95 -6.29 11.53
N ALA A 202 -14.43 -7.52 11.40
CA ALA A 202 -14.39 -8.26 10.15
C ALA A 202 -15.08 -7.53 8.97
N LYS A 203 -16.03 -6.63 9.20
CA LYS A 203 -16.64 -5.80 8.14
C LYS A 203 -15.63 -4.74 7.69
N ASP A 204 -15.01 -4.01 8.61
CA ASP A 204 -14.01 -2.99 8.30
C ASP A 204 -12.80 -3.56 7.53
N ILE A 205 -12.41 -4.79 7.87
CA ILE A 205 -11.32 -5.53 7.21
C ILE A 205 -11.73 -5.93 5.80
N ARG A 206 -12.94 -6.46 5.59
CA ARG A 206 -13.44 -6.82 4.25
C ARG A 206 -13.58 -5.60 3.35
N GLU A 207 -14.08 -4.49 3.89
CA GLU A 207 -14.25 -3.23 3.16
C GLU A 207 -12.92 -2.55 2.78
N SER A 208 -11.81 -2.91 3.43
CA SER A 208 -10.48 -2.41 3.06
C SER A 208 -10.06 -2.82 1.64
N GLY A 209 -10.56 -3.97 1.15
CA GLY A 209 -10.15 -4.54 -0.14
C GLY A 209 -8.66 -4.88 -0.22
N ALA A 210 -7.94 -4.93 0.90
CA ALA A 210 -6.52 -5.23 0.94
C ALA A 210 -6.23 -6.70 0.58
N ALA A 211 -5.06 -6.94 -0.02
CA ALA A 211 -4.60 -8.29 -0.40
C ALA A 211 -4.05 -9.08 0.80
N GLY A 212 -3.57 -8.40 1.83
CA GLY A 212 -2.93 -9.01 3.01
C GLY A 212 -3.03 -8.13 4.25
N LEU A 213 -2.71 -8.70 5.41
CA LEU A 213 -2.84 -8.04 6.71
C LEU A 213 -2.00 -6.77 6.80
N TYR A 214 -0.78 -6.76 6.26
CA TYR A 214 0.06 -5.57 6.30
C TYR A 214 -0.59 -4.38 5.58
N GLN A 215 -1.24 -4.64 4.44
CA GLN A 215 -1.94 -3.59 3.69
C GLN A 215 -3.20 -3.11 4.41
N VAL A 216 -3.95 -4.00 5.09
CA VAL A 216 -5.07 -3.59 5.96
C VAL A 216 -4.56 -2.63 7.04
N LEU A 217 -3.48 -3.01 7.72
CA LEU A 217 -2.91 -2.21 8.80
C LEU A 217 -2.43 -0.85 8.27
N LYS A 218 -1.76 -0.78 7.12
CA LYS A 218 -1.37 0.51 6.52
C LYS A 218 -2.54 1.40 6.16
N GLN A 219 -3.63 0.83 5.62
CA GLN A 219 -4.81 1.61 5.25
C GLN A 219 -5.59 2.11 6.48
N LYS A 220 -5.73 1.25 7.49
CA LYS A 220 -6.47 1.58 8.72
C LYS A 220 -5.64 2.38 9.72
N LEU A 221 -4.32 2.33 9.61
CA LEU A 221 -3.36 3.04 10.45
C LEU A 221 -2.37 3.80 9.55
N PRO A 222 -2.74 4.98 9.01
CA PRO A 222 -1.88 5.76 8.11
C PRO A 222 -0.51 6.14 8.70
N GLY A 223 -0.39 6.18 10.03
CA GLY A 223 0.86 6.41 10.74
C GLY A 223 1.79 5.19 10.85
N LEU A 224 1.37 4.02 10.37
CA LEU A 224 2.14 2.79 10.48
C LEU A 224 3.31 2.78 9.48
N LYS A 225 4.52 2.91 10.01
CA LYS A 225 5.78 2.93 9.26
C LYS A 225 6.68 1.81 9.73
N LEU A 226 7.36 1.18 8.76
CA LEU A 226 8.37 0.19 9.03
C LEU A 226 9.71 0.82 8.63
N VAL A 227 10.58 1.00 9.62
CA VAL A 227 11.78 1.83 9.51
C VAL A 227 12.98 1.08 10.05
N TYR A 228 14.19 1.49 9.70
CA TYR A 228 15.37 1.12 10.48
C TYR A 228 15.55 2.15 11.58
N ASP A 229 15.39 1.71 12.82
CA ASP A 229 15.58 2.54 14.01
C ASP A 229 16.83 2.03 14.73
N GLU A 230 17.86 2.86 14.79
CA GLU A 230 19.20 2.49 15.27
C GLU A 230 19.70 1.18 14.64
N GLN A 231 19.65 1.12 13.30
CA GLN A 231 20.13 0.01 12.47
C GLN A 231 19.38 -1.32 12.63
N VAL A 232 18.24 -1.34 13.32
CA VAL A 232 17.41 -2.55 13.46
C VAL A 232 15.97 -2.24 13.06
N PRO A 233 15.29 -3.09 12.27
CA PRO A 233 13.99 -2.74 11.70
C PRO A 233 12.87 -2.67 12.74
N ALA A 234 12.28 -1.50 12.94
CA ALA A 234 11.19 -1.27 13.87
C ALA A 234 9.87 -1.00 13.16
N LEU A 235 8.77 -1.42 13.80
CA LEU A 235 7.43 -1.00 13.44
C LEU A 235 7.05 0.18 14.34
N LEU A 236 6.72 1.30 13.73
CA LEU A 236 6.23 2.49 14.42
C LEU A 236 4.81 2.80 13.98
N TYR A 237 3.97 3.22 14.91
CA TYR A 237 2.70 3.86 14.62
C TYR A 237 2.79 5.32 15.06
N ASN A 238 2.88 6.24 14.10
CA ASN A 238 3.35 7.61 14.32
C ASN A 238 4.74 7.59 15.00
N GLU A 239 4.83 8.10 16.23
CA GLU A 239 6.06 8.09 17.05
C GLU A 239 6.04 6.97 18.11
N TYR A 240 5.00 6.12 18.12
CA TYR A 240 4.87 5.03 19.07
C TYR A 240 5.58 3.80 18.55
N LEU A 241 6.46 3.22 19.36
CA LEU A 241 7.06 1.92 19.10
C LEU A 241 5.96 0.85 19.18
N CYS A 242 5.69 0.15 18.07
CA CYS A 242 4.46 -0.61 17.88
C CYS A 242 4.69 -2.12 17.88
N ILE A 243 4.02 -2.83 18.79
CA ILE A 243 3.99 -4.30 18.83
C ILE A 243 2.76 -4.82 18.09
N ILE A 244 2.89 -5.94 17.38
CA ILE A 244 1.74 -6.70 16.89
C ILE A 244 1.65 -8.01 17.67
N GLU A 245 0.48 -8.28 18.24
CA GLU A 245 0.13 -9.57 18.83
C GLU A 245 -1.02 -10.19 18.04
N ILE A 246 -0.87 -11.43 17.60
CA ILE A 246 -1.93 -12.22 16.96
C ILE A 246 -2.35 -13.30 17.94
N ASP A 247 -3.63 -13.34 18.29
CA ASP A 247 -4.19 -14.23 19.32
C ASP A 247 -3.38 -14.24 20.63
N GLY A 248 -2.87 -13.06 21.04
CA GLY A 248 -2.03 -12.92 22.23
C GLY A 248 -0.58 -13.39 22.07
N VAL A 249 -0.17 -13.81 20.87
CA VAL A 249 1.20 -14.20 20.54
C VAL A 249 1.87 -13.05 19.78
N PRO A 250 2.94 -12.43 20.31
CA PRO A 250 3.70 -11.41 19.59
C PRO A 250 4.28 -11.98 18.29
N LEU A 251 4.40 -11.14 17.26
CA LEU A 251 5.15 -11.53 16.06
C LEU A 251 6.59 -11.93 16.45
N PRO A 252 7.15 -12.99 15.80
CA PRO A 252 8.48 -13.48 16.11
C PRO A 252 9.57 -12.48 15.76
N ASP A 253 10.73 -12.67 16.40
CA ASP A 253 11.84 -11.72 16.42
C ASP A 253 13.07 -12.09 15.63
N ARG A 254 13.02 -13.31 15.14
CA ARG A 254 13.96 -13.95 14.25
C ARG A 254 13.10 -14.74 13.27
N ALA A 255 13.48 -14.77 12.00
CA ALA A 255 13.03 -15.87 11.16
C ALA A 255 13.73 -17.12 11.68
N MET A 256 13.05 -17.94 12.49
CA MET A 256 13.42 -19.34 12.59
C MET A 256 13.04 -19.98 11.27
N ASP A 257 14.00 -20.01 10.36
CA ASP A 257 13.88 -20.83 9.17
C ASP A 257 14.00 -22.30 9.63
N LEU A 258 12.85 -22.94 9.84
CA LEU A 258 12.75 -24.34 10.25
C LEU A 258 13.48 -25.27 9.27
N ASP A 259 13.74 -24.81 8.03
CA ASP A 259 14.44 -25.57 6.99
C ASP A 259 15.99 -25.46 7.08
N ILE A 260 16.58 -24.49 7.80
CA ILE A 260 18.04 -24.17 7.65
C ILE A 260 18.83 -24.13 8.97
N LEU A 261 18.20 -24.18 10.16
CA LEU A 261 18.91 -23.98 11.45
C LEU A 261 19.77 -22.68 11.46
N SER A 262 19.45 -21.71 10.60
CA SER A 262 20.16 -20.44 10.48
C SER A 262 19.28 -19.31 11.00
N VAL A 263 19.85 -18.45 11.83
CA VAL A 263 19.18 -17.25 12.34
C VAL A 263 19.42 -16.15 11.31
N SER A 264 18.43 -15.88 10.46
CA SER A 264 18.48 -14.71 9.56
C SER A 264 18.14 -13.44 10.36
N PRO A 265 18.84 -12.31 10.14
CA PRO A 265 18.51 -11.05 10.79
C PRO A 265 17.10 -10.62 10.39
N LEU A 266 16.32 -10.12 11.34
CA LEU A 266 14.98 -9.60 11.07
C LEU A 266 15.10 -8.46 10.05
N THR A 267 14.34 -8.55 8.96
CA THR A 267 14.23 -7.49 7.95
C THR A 267 12.81 -6.93 7.95
N PRO A 268 12.62 -5.70 7.42
CA PRO A 268 11.31 -5.20 7.02
C PRO A 268 10.42 -6.21 6.31
N ASP A 269 11.03 -6.97 5.40
CA ASP A 269 10.35 -7.95 4.57
C ASP A 269 9.92 -9.17 5.37
N ILE A 270 10.70 -9.63 6.35
CA ILE A 270 10.30 -10.74 7.24
C ILE A 270 9.11 -10.34 8.11
N LEU A 271 9.09 -9.12 8.66
CA LEU A 271 7.94 -8.63 9.43
C LEU A 271 6.69 -8.52 8.57
N LYS A 272 6.85 -8.02 7.34
CA LYS A 272 5.78 -7.97 6.34
C LYS A 272 5.28 -9.36 5.99
N GLU A 273 6.18 -10.29 5.71
CA GLU A 273 5.84 -11.68 5.40
C GLU A 273 5.12 -12.35 6.56
N ALA A 274 5.56 -12.15 7.80
CA ALA A 274 4.91 -12.69 9.00
C ALA A 274 3.46 -12.18 9.15
N MET A 275 3.22 -10.90 8.83
CA MET A 275 1.86 -10.35 8.76
C MET A 275 1.06 -10.95 7.60
N ASP A 276 1.64 -11.03 6.41
CA ASP A 276 0.94 -11.52 5.21
C ASP A 276 0.66 -13.03 5.24
N ARG A 277 1.36 -13.80 6.09
CA ARG A 277 1.02 -15.20 6.43
C ARG A 277 -0.35 -15.31 7.14
N VAL A 278 -0.83 -14.25 7.78
CA VAL A 278 -2.16 -14.22 8.40
C VAL A 278 -3.23 -14.00 7.33
N ARG A 279 -4.08 -15.01 7.15
CA ARG A 279 -5.21 -14.92 6.22
C ARG A 279 -6.25 -13.93 6.75
N LEU A 280 -6.54 -12.90 5.95
CA LEU A 280 -7.58 -11.91 6.27
C LEU A 280 -8.95 -12.52 6.53
N SER A 281 -9.29 -13.60 5.82
CA SER A 281 -10.55 -14.34 6.03
C SER A 281 -10.69 -14.90 7.45
N ASN A 282 -9.58 -15.13 8.15
CA ASN A 282 -9.56 -15.63 9.52
C ASN A 282 -9.57 -14.52 10.56
N VAL A 283 -9.39 -13.25 10.20
CA VAL A 283 -9.32 -12.16 11.17
C VAL A 283 -10.73 -11.74 11.59
N ILE A 284 -11.04 -11.87 12.88
CA ILE A 284 -12.30 -11.43 13.50
C ILE A 284 -12.27 -9.91 13.74
N GLY A 285 -11.12 -9.40 14.18
CA GLY A 285 -10.95 -7.98 14.41
C GLY A 285 -9.52 -7.59 14.81
N ILE A 286 -9.30 -6.29 14.78
CA ILE A 286 -8.03 -5.62 15.09
C ILE A 286 -8.35 -4.55 16.12
N GLU A 287 -7.67 -4.57 17.26
CA GLU A 287 -7.75 -3.56 18.32
C GLU A 287 -6.39 -2.89 18.48
N VAL A 288 -6.37 -1.56 18.53
CA VAL A 288 -5.14 -0.77 18.63
C VAL A 288 -5.16 0.04 19.92
N MET A 289 -4.10 -0.08 20.70
CA MET A 289 -3.90 0.62 21.96
C MET A 289 -2.62 1.43 21.88
N TYR A 290 -2.71 2.73 22.15
CA TYR A 290 -1.58 3.66 22.24
C TYR A 290 -1.74 4.64 23.41
N SER A 291 -2.96 4.83 23.94
CA SER A 291 -3.15 5.64 25.13
C SER A 291 -2.62 4.91 26.37
N ARG A 292 -2.11 5.69 27.32
CA ARG A 292 -1.60 5.14 28.59
C ARG A 292 -2.63 4.30 29.33
N LYS A 293 -3.92 4.63 29.18
CA LYS A 293 -5.07 3.91 29.77
C LYS A 293 -5.10 2.43 29.36
N TYR A 294 -4.81 2.12 28.10
CA TYR A 294 -4.91 0.75 27.57
C TYR A 294 -3.56 0.06 27.42
N VAL A 295 -2.46 0.81 27.46
CA VAL A 295 -1.10 0.26 27.31
C VAL A 295 -0.44 -0.04 28.66
N ILE A 296 -0.51 0.89 29.62
CA ILE A 296 0.17 0.76 30.92
C ILE A 296 -0.61 -0.18 31.84
N GLY A 297 0.10 -1.04 32.56
CA GLY A 297 -0.42 -2.03 33.50
C GLY A 297 -0.84 -3.37 32.88
N ARG A 298 -1.09 -3.42 31.56
CA ARG A 298 -1.45 -4.66 30.85
C ARG A 298 -0.38 -5.15 29.88
N TYR A 299 0.21 -4.22 29.14
CA TYR A 299 1.26 -4.51 28.16
C TYR A 299 2.60 -3.99 28.62
N PHE A 300 2.63 -2.89 29.37
CA PHE A 300 3.85 -2.30 29.88
C PHE A 300 3.73 -1.93 31.35
N LYS A 301 4.79 -2.17 32.13
CA LYS A 301 4.90 -1.74 33.52
C LYS A 301 5.67 -0.43 33.60
N ARG A 302 5.06 0.61 34.16
CA ARG A 302 5.73 1.90 34.40
C ARG A 302 6.82 1.76 35.47
N VAL A 303 8.02 2.27 35.20
CA VAL A 303 9.09 2.40 36.20
C VAL A 303 9.31 3.89 36.51
N PRO A 304 9.19 4.34 37.76
CA PRO A 304 9.51 5.71 38.15
C PRO A 304 10.98 6.05 37.83
N GLY A 305 11.22 7.16 37.10
CA GLY A 305 12.57 7.58 36.72
C GLY A 305 13.27 6.69 35.68
N GLY A 306 12.57 5.68 35.14
CA GLY A 306 13.11 4.72 34.17
C GLY A 306 12.15 4.44 33.01
N PRO A 307 12.50 3.49 32.12
CA PRO A 307 11.64 3.10 31.01
C PRO A 307 10.44 2.28 31.41
N ASP A 308 9.45 2.24 30.52
CA ASP A 308 8.36 1.28 30.60
C ASP A 308 8.88 -0.12 30.22
N ILE A 309 8.59 -1.12 31.05
CA ILE A 309 9.03 -2.50 30.83
C ILE A 309 7.94 -3.28 30.11
N PHE A 310 8.24 -3.93 29.00
CA PHE A 310 7.26 -4.79 28.32
C PHE A 310 6.91 -6.02 29.17
N ILE A 311 5.61 -6.31 29.28
CA ILE A 311 5.06 -7.47 29.99
C ILE A 311 4.76 -8.53 28.92
N PRO A 312 5.60 -9.57 28.75
CA PRO A 312 5.31 -10.61 27.76
C PRO A 312 4.05 -11.40 28.15
N PRO A 313 3.27 -11.90 27.16
CA PRO A 313 2.02 -12.62 27.43
C PRO A 313 2.26 -14.01 28.05
N VAL A 314 3.48 -14.54 27.91
CA VAL A 314 3.93 -15.84 28.41
C VAL A 314 5.38 -15.70 28.88
N LYS A 315 5.74 -16.39 29.98
CA LYS A 315 7.14 -16.51 30.41
C LYS A 315 7.89 -17.26 29.31
N GLU A 316 9.05 -16.77 28.87
CA GLU A 316 9.94 -17.41 27.87
C GLU A 316 9.61 -17.20 26.38
N VAL A 317 8.99 -16.07 25.99
CA VAL A 317 9.01 -15.66 24.58
C VAL A 317 10.19 -14.73 24.35
N GLU A 318 11.23 -15.23 23.65
CA GLU A 318 12.16 -14.36 22.94
C GLU A 318 11.33 -13.53 21.95
N SER A 319 11.26 -12.22 22.22
CA SER A 319 10.54 -11.26 21.40
C SER A 319 11.48 -10.12 21.09
N TYR A 320 11.40 -9.65 19.86
CA TYR A 320 12.22 -8.62 19.21
C TYR A 320 12.14 -7.31 19.97
N PHE A 321 10.98 -7.16 20.60
CA PHE A 321 10.58 -6.03 21.37
C PHE A 321 11.03 -6.08 22.82
N HIS A 322 11.44 -7.24 23.33
CA HIS A 322 11.91 -7.35 24.71
C HIS A 322 13.17 -6.49 24.91
N SER A 323 14.17 -6.59 24.03
CA SER A 323 15.40 -5.77 24.12
C SER A 323 15.22 -4.30 23.69
N ARG A 324 14.17 -3.98 22.92
CA ARG A 324 13.91 -2.62 22.38
C ARG A 324 12.98 -1.78 23.26
N ALA A 325 11.97 -2.39 23.88
CA ALA A 325 11.21 -1.75 24.95
C ALA A 325 12.11 -1.49 26.18
N ASP A 326 13.04 -2.41 26.44
CA ASP A 326 13.88 -2.39 27.64
C ASP A 326 15.31 -1.81 27.41
N GLY A 327 15.61 -1.28 26.20
CA GLY A 327 16.94 -0.81 25.73
C GLY A 327 17.41 0.55 26.26
N PRO A 328 18.41 1.23 25.67
CA PRO A 328 19.01 2.48 26.22
C PRO A 328 18.23 3.80 25.94
N ASN A 329 17.49 3.92 24.83
CA ASN A 329 16.75 5.15 24.45
C ASN A 329 15.32 5.23 25.03
N ARG A 330 15.24 4.92 26.31
CA ARG A 330 14.11 4.27 26.99
C ARG A 330 13.24 5.22 27.82
N ALA A 331 13.76 6.40 28.13
CA ALA A 331 13.10 7.39 28.98
C ALA A 331 12.01 8.22 28.27
N MET A 332 11.97 8.21 26.92
CA MET A 332 11.16 9.13 26.11
C MET A 332 10.27 8.45 25.07
N ARG A 333 10.30 7.12 24.91
CA ARG A 333 9.54 6.42 23.87
C ARG A 333 8.12 6.11 24.35
N HIS A 334 7.14 6.35 23.49
CA HIS A 334 5.78 5.89 23.69
C HIS A 334 5.56 4.55 22.99
N HIS A 335 4.64 3.73 23.51
CA HIS A 335 4.37 2.38 23.00
C HIS A 335 2.95 2.24 22.47
N ALA A 336 2.81 1.49 21.37
CA ALA A 336 1.54 1.08 20.82
C ALA A 336 1.49 -0.45 20.70
N VAL A 337 0.28 -1.00 20.78
CA VAL A 337 0.02 -2.43 20.60
C VAL A 337 -1.14 -2.57 19.62
N ILE A 338 -0.95 -3.41 18.61
CA ILE A 338 -1.97 -3.86 17.68
C ILE A 338 -2.28 -5.31 18.04
N SER A 339 -3.45 -5.54 18.63
CA SER A 339 -3.97 -6.86 18.96
C SER A 339 -4.88 -7.35 17.84
N ILE A 340 -4.58 -8.51 17.28
CA ILE A 340 -5.30 -9.12 16.17
C ILE A 340 -5.93 -10.41 16.69
N THR A 341 -7.24 -10.54 16.55
CA THR A 341 -7.98 -11.74 16.94
C THR A 341 -8.40 -12.51 15.72
N THR A 342 -8.08 -13.80 15.67
CA THR A 342 -8.43 -14.72 14.58
C THR A 342 -9.46 -15.76 15.01
N MET A 343 -10.18 -16.32 14.04
CA MET A 343 -11.13 -17.41 14.27
C MET A 343 -10.47 -18.66 14.84
N ASN A 344 -9.20 -18.91 14.50
CA ASN A 344 -8.52 -20.15 14.84
C ASN A 344 -7.84 -20.09 16.21
N LYS A 345 -7.62 -18.90 16.79
CA LYS A 345 -7.05 -18.71 18.13
C LYS A 345 -5.71 -19.43 18.32
N ARG A 346 -4.86 -19.36 17.30
CA ARG A 346 -3.59 -20.12 17.21
C ARG A 346 -2.37 -19.22 16.97
N GLY A 347 -2.54 -17.91 17.00
CA GLY A 347 -1.46 -16.95 16.83
C GLY A 347 -0.97 -16.87 15.39
N TRP A 348 0.30 -16.49 15.21
CA TRP A 348 0.94 -16.40 13.90
C TRP A 348 1.24 -17.77 13.26
N HIS A 349 0.96 -18.88 13.96
CA HIS A 349 1.26 -20.21 13.45
C HIS A 349 0.58 -20.46 12.09
N VAL A 350 1.41 -20.89 11.14
CA VAL A 350 1.05 -21.21 9.76
C VAL A 350 -0.22 -22.05 9.75
N ASN A 351 -1.20 -21.66 8.93
CA ASN A 351 -2.30 -22.54 8.61
C ASN A 351 -1.71 -23.83 8.03
N THR A 352 -1.65 -24.89 8.83
CA THR A 352 -1.08 -26.18 8.42
C THR A 352 -1.95 -26.95 7.45
N ARG A 353 -3.02 -26.34 6.92
CA ARG A 353 -3.97 -26.89 5.94
C ARG A 353 -4.39 -25.83 4.92
N PRO A 354 -3.49 -25.31 4.07
CA PRO A 354 -3.85 -24.36 3.03
C PRO A 354 -4.55 -25.09 1.87
N ASP A 355 -5.76 -25.60 2.08
CA ASP A 355 -6.59 -26.14 1.00
C ASP A 355 -7.33 -25.02 0.23
N TYR A 356 -7.18 -23.75 0.63
CA TYR A 356 -7.70 -22.61 -0.14
C TYR A 356 -6.75 -21.40 -0.14
N ILE A 357 -7.00 -20.40 -0.97
CA ILE A 357 -6.41 -19.04 -0.96
C ILE A 357 -7.49 -18.02 -1.31
N THR A 358 -7.19 -16.74 -1.09
CA THR A 358 -7.99 -15.63 -1.61
C THR A 358 -7.10 -14.81 -2.54
N LEU A 359 -7.59 -14.52 -3.75
CA LEU A 359 -6.90 -13.72 -4.75
C LEU A 359 -7.73 -12.49 -5.08
N ARG A 360 -7.13 -11.31 -5.02
CA ARG A 360 -7.73 -10.09 -5.55
C ARG A 360 -6.94 -9.65 -6.78
N PRO A 361 -7.49 -9.80 -7.99
CA PRO A 361 -6.78 -9.38 -9.20
C PRO A 361 -6.68 -7.86 -9.25
N LEU A 362 -5.79 -7.35 -10.11
CA LEU A 362 -5.82 -5.94 -10.46
C LEU A 362 -7.16 -5.62 -11.14
N PRO A 363 -7.77 -4.47 -10.80
CA PRO A 363 -8.98 -4.03 -11.48
C PRO A 363 -8.69 -3.83 -12.97
N ILE A 364 -9.64 -4.18 -13.83
CA ILE A 364 -9.55 -3.80 -15.23
C ILE A 364 -9.82 -2.31 -15.33
N MET A 365 -8.77 -1.53 -15.52
CA MET A 365 -8.86 -0.10 -15.71
C MET A 365 -9.36 0.18 -17.13
N LYS A 366 -10.59 0.68 -17.24
CA LYS A 366 -11.08 1.30 -18.48
C LYS A 366 -10.44 2.67 -18.61
N ALA A 367 -10.18 3.11 -19.84
CA ALA A 367 -9.82 4.50 -20.09
C ALA A 367 -10.89 5.40 -19.47
N GLN A 368 -10.49 6.26 -18.55
CA GLN A 368 -11.38 7.26 -17.97
C GLN A 368 -11.22 8.55 -18.74
N GLU A 369 -12.35 9.15 -19.10
CA GLU A 369 -12.35 10.52 -19.61
C GLU A 369 -12.13 11.48 -18.44
N PHE A 370 -11.30 12.49 -18.67
CA PHE A 370 -11.12 13.55 -17.69
C PHE A 370 -12.44 14.31 -17.51
N TYR A 371 -12.96 14.32 -16.29
CA TYR A 371 -14.20 15.01 -16.00
C TYR A 371 -14.03 16.54 -16.11
N SER A 372 -14.78 17.14 -17.02
CA SER A 372 -14.93 18.59 -17.13
C SER A 372 -16.39 18.99 -16.85
N PRO A 373 -16.66 19.90 -15.89
CA PRO A 373 -17.99 20.42 -15.65
C PRO A 373 -18.60 21.00 -16.93
N ARG A 374 -19.91 20.84 -17.08
CA ARG A 374 -20.65 21.54 -18.13
C ARG A 374 -20.93 22.97 -17.68
N TYR A 375 -20.12 23.90 -18.14
CA TYR A 375 -20.38 25.34 -17.93
C TYR A 375 -21.48 25.79 -18.88
N SER A 376 -22.69 26.01 -18.35
CA SER A 376 -23.79 26.59 -19.13
C SER A 376 -23.61 28.11 -19.24
N VAL A 377 -24.00 28.69 -20.38
CA VAL A 377 -23.99 30.14 -20.62
C VAL A 377 -24.97 30.92 -19.72
N LYS A 378 -25.91 30.22 -19.08
CA LYS A 378 -26.78 30.79 -18.05
C LYS A 378 -26.08 30.68 -16.70
N ASN A 379 -25.93 31.82 -16.02
CA ASN A 379 -25.48 31.95 -14.64
C ASN A 379 -26.39 31.13 -13.71
N ILE A 380 -26.08 29.85 -13.58
CA ILE A 380 -26.52 29.06 -12.45
C ILE A 380 -25.41 29.26 -11.42
N ASP A 381 -25.74 29.84 -10.28
CA ASP A 381 -24.82 30.00 -9.15
C ASP A 381 -24.29 28.61 -8.76
N VAL A 382 -23.13 28.23 -9.30
CA VAL A 382 -22.38 27.07 -8.82
C VAL A 382 -21.87 27.48 -7.43
N LYS A 383 -22.51 26.95 -6.39
CA LYS A 383 -22.22 27.31 -4.99
C LYS A 383 -20.79 27.00 -4.55
N GLU A 384 -20.08 26.15 -5.28
CA GLU A 384 -18.72 25.71 -4.96
C GLU A 384 -17.74 26.22 -6.02
N PRO A 385 -16.65 26.90 -5.62
CA PRO A 385 -15.67 27.41 -6.57
C PRO A 385 -14.89 26.27 -7.23
N ASP A 386 -14.59 26.41 -8.53
CA ASP A 386 -13.75 25.48 -9.28
C ASP A 386 -12.26 25.74 -8.98
N LEU A 387 -11.69 24.89 -8.13
CA LEU A 387 -10.30 24.99 -7.67
C LEU A 387 -9.39 23.95 -8.33
N ARG A 388 -9.78 23.35 -9.47
CA ARG A 388 -9.00 22.30 -10.14
C ARG A 388 -7.69 22.86 -10.71
N SER A 389 -6.60 22.12 -10.54
CA SER A 389 -5.29 22.45 -11.12
C SER A 389 -5.14 22.00 -12.57
N THR A 390 -5.78 20.90 -12.96
CA THR A 390 -5.96 20.50 -14.36
C THR A 390 -7.37 20.88 -14.77
N ILE A 391 -7.52 21.74 -15.78
CA ILE A 391 -8.82 22.25 -16.23
C ILE A 391 -9.30 21.60 -17.53
N TYR A 392 -8.37 21.03 -18.30
CA TYR A 392 -8.65 20.36 -19.56
C TYR A 392 -7.64 19.25 -19.80
N TRP A 393 -8.13 18.10 -20.27
CA TRP A 393 -7.31 17.01 -20.76
C TRP A 393 -8.06 16.30 -21.87
N ALA A 394 -7.41 16.16 -23.03
CA ALA A 394 -7.97 15.48 -24.19
C ALA A 394 -6.90 14.54 -24.77
N PRO A 395 -7.09 13.20 -24.69
CA PRO A 395 -6.08 12.25 -25.13
C PRO A 395 -6.00 12.14 -26.66
N ASN A 396 -7.10 12.47 -27.34
CA ASN A 396 -7.27 12.22 -28.77
C ASN A 396 -7.63 13.53 -29.48
N ILE A 397 -6.62 14.33 -29.81
CA ILE A 397 -6.77 15.52 -30.65
C ILE A 397 -6.30 15.16 -32.06
N THR A 398 -7.21 15.22 -33.03
CA THR A 398 -6.88 15.02 -34.45
C THR A 398 -6.73 16.36 -35.15
N THR A 399 -5.66 16.48 -35.94
CA THR A 399 -5.41 17.66 -36.76
C THR A 399 -6.18 17.58 -38.08
N ASP A 400 -6.53 18.74 -38.64
CA ASP A 400 -7.11 18.83 -39.97
C ASP A 400 -6.04 18.59 -41.07
N ALA A 401 -6.47 18.60 -42.33
CA ALA A 401 -5.57 18.41 -43.48
C ALA A 401 -4.45 19.48 -43.59
N SER A 402 -4.58 20.60 -42.87
CA SER A 402 -3.57 21.65 -42.76
C SER A 402 -2.71 21.54 -41.49
N GLY A 403 -2.84 20.44 -40.73
CA GLY A 403 -2.09 20.20 -39.50
C GLY A 403 -2.59 21.00 -38.29
N ARG A 404 -3.77 21.63 -38.37
CA ARG A 404 -4.30 22.48 -37.30
C ARG A 404 -5.31 21.73 -36.46
N ALA A 405 -5.26 21.93 -35.15
CA ALA A 405 -6.29 21.50 -34.21
C ALA A 405 -6.78 22.70 -33.40
N ARG A 406 -8.07 22.75 -33.09
CA ARG A 406 -8.67 23.78 -32.23
C ARG A 406 -9.23 23.12 -30.98
N ILE A 407 -8.74 23.56 -29.82
CA ILE A 407 -9.27 23.19 -28.52
C ILE A 407 -9.90 24.41 -27.84
N SER A 408 -10.87 24.17 -26.96
CA SER A 408 -11.51 25.21 -26.17
C SER A 408 -11.89 24.62 -24.82
N PHE A 409 -11.66 25.37 -23.75
CA PHE A 409 -11.91 24.95 -22.38
C PHE A 409 -12.27 26.14 -21.49
N SER A 410 -12.93 25.87 -20.38
CA SER A 410 -13.23 26.86 -19.35
C SER A 410 -12.08 26.95 -18.35
N THR A 411 -11.84 28.15 -17.84
CA THR A 411 -10.84 28.43 -16.80
C THR A 411 -11.35 28.06 -15.41
N ALA A 412 -10.43 27.83 -14.47
CA ALA A 412 -10.75 27.72 -13.04
C ALA A 412 -11.10 29.10 -12.45
N ASP A 413 -11.71 29.12 -11.26
CA ASP A 413 -12.12 30.37 -10.59
C ASP A 413 -10.94 31.11 -9.95
N ILE A 414 -9.81 30.42 -9.72
CA ILE A 414 -8.58 31.06 -9.23
C ILE A 414 -7.83 31.68 -10.43
N PRO A 415 -7.62 33.01 -10.45
CA PRO A 415 -6.78 33.63 -11.47
C PRO A 415 -5.34 33.13 -11.39
N GLY A 416 -4.75 32.77 -12.52
CA GLY A 416 -3.38 32.28 -12.58
C GLY A 416 -2.88 32.02 -14.00
N THR A 417 -1.60 31.67 -14.11
CA THR A 417 -0.98 31.28 -15.38
C THR A 417 -1.28 29.82 -15.68
N TYR A 418 -1.68 29.51 -16.91
CA TYR A 418 -1.94 28.15 -17.37
C TYR A 418 -0.75 27.58 -18.13
N ASN A 419 -0.33 26.38 -17.74
CA ASN A 419 0.63 25.60 -18.51
C ASN A 419 -0.14 24.67 -19.46
N ILE A 420 0.24 24.68 -20.73
CA ILE A 420 -0.33 23.81 -21.77
C ILE A 420 0.77 22.87 -22.23
N THR A 421 0.57 21.57 -22.00
CA THR A 421 1.44 20.51 -22.52
C THR A 421 0.70 19.79 -23.63
N VAL A 422 1.32 19.69 -24.81
CA VAL A 422 0.79 18.95 -25.96
C VAL A 422 1.84 17.95 -26.40
N GLU A 423 1.46 16.69 -26.47
CA GLU A 423 2.27 15.59 -26.99
C GLU A 423 1.54 15.01 -28.20
N GLY A 424 2.27 14.72 -29.27
CA GLY A 424 1.70 14.23 -30.52
C GLY A 424 2.64 13.26 -31.23
N GLY A 425 2.04 12.29 -31.90
CA GLY A 425 2.73 11.34 -32.77
C GLY A 425 1.89 11.05 -33.99
N ASN A 426 2.50 10.47 -35.02
CA ASN A 426 1.76 10.00 -36.20
C ASN A 426 1.04 8.66 -35.93
N MET A 427 0.19 8.21 -36.86
CA MET A 427 -0.54 6.94 -36.74
C MET A 427 0.37 5.69 -36.70
N ASN A 428 1.67 5.87 -36.95
CA ASN A 428 2.67 4.81 -36.89
C ASN A 428 3.43 4.77 -35.55
N GLY A 429 3.07 5.64 -34.59
CA GLY A 429 3.64 5.63 -33.24
C GLY A 429 5.03 6.25 -33.13
N SER A 430 5.36 7.21 -34.01
CA SER A 430 6.58 8.03 -33.95
C SER A 430 6.28 9.49 -33.69
#